data_AF-A0A4Q9NMH5-F1
#
_entry.id   AF-A0A4Q9NMH5-F1
#
_cell.length_a   1.000
_cell.length_b   1.000
_cell.length_c   1.000
_cell.angle_alpha   90.00
_cell.angle_beta   90.00
_cell.angle_gamma   90.00
#
_symmetry.space_group_name_H-M   'P 1'
#
loop_
_entity.id
_entity.type
_entity.pdbx_description
1 polymer ?
#
loop_
_entity_poly.entity_id
_entity_poly.type
_entity_poly.pdbx_seq_one_letter_code
_entity_poly.pdbx_strand_id
1 'polypeptide(L)'
;MATGNISHGRILSIQSHVAYGYVGGKAAVFPLQCLGYDVDVINTVNFSNHSGYGRFGGSRASAQELSQIFDIMDQNGLLYPERLLTGYVPGAEATEAVTALAQRLRHRSPKLIYLLDPVLGDSGRLYVSPDVVPIYKNALHLATIITPNWFEVEVLTDTKITDAVSLRQATQVLHQTYHVPHVVISSIPLKSWLLDLLPAHLHPASASASTSEHLACIASSRQGSSSTVYATCFPCLPGYFSGVGDLFSALVLAHFTDEPTTEGETSLSRAVSQAVSKTHAMLVLTHEAAAALPEDERTVTDEELDVREPIRKIRRMRGRELRLIQGQDIIRGTQPIEFRRLQAWDTFWDA
;
A
#
# COMPACT_ATOMS: atom_id res chain seq x y z
N MET A 1 -11.94 31.15 7.36
CA MET A 1 -13.15 31.01 6.51
C MET A 1 -13.48 29.54 6.44
N ALA A 2 -14.64 29.14 6.94
CA ALA A 2 -15.07 27.75 6.92
C ALA A 2 -15.27 27.31 5.46
N THR A 3 -14.35 26.49 4.95
CA THR A 3 -14.54 25.75 3.70
C THR A 3 -15.71 24.82 3.93
N GLY A 4 -16.84 25.07 3.27
CA GLY A 4 -17.98 24.15 3.31
C GLY A 4 -17.50 22.73 3.03
N ASN A 5 -17.94 21.77 3.85
CA ASN A 5 -17.63 20.35 3.69
C ASN A 5 -18.14 19.89 2.32
N ILE A 6 -17.30 19.97 1.30
CA ILE A 6 -17.45 19.21 0.06
C ILE A 6 -16.91 17.82 0.42
N SER A 7 -17.81 16.86 0.62
CA SER A 7 -17.39 15.45 0.71
C SER A 7 -16.63 15.14 -0.58
N HIS A 8 -15.39 14.63 -0.47
CA HIS A 8 -14.55 14.27 -1.61
C HIS A 8 -15.05 13.01 -2.35
N GLY A 9 -16.19 12.48 -1.92
CA GLY A 9 -16.84 11.27 -2.43
C GLY A 9 -16.81 10.14 -1.41
N ARG A 10 -17.36 9.00 -1.82
CA ARG A 10 -17.51 7.80 -0.98
C ARG A 10 -16.54 6.68 -1.37
N ILE A 11 -15.84 6.14 -0.38
CA ILE A 11 -14.91 5.02 -0.53
C ILE A 11 -15.47 3.78 0.17
N LEU A 12 -15.55 2.65 -0.54
CA LEU A 12 -15.72 1.35 0.09
C LEU A 12 -14.34 0.74 0.38
N SER A 13 -14.01 0.54 1.65
CA SER A 13 -12.78 -0.12 2.10
C SER A 13 -13.08 -1.54 2.57
N ILE A 14 -12.45 -2.54 1.95
CA ILE A 14 -12.57 -3.96 2.29
C ILE A 14 -11.19 -4.50 2.66
N GLN A 15 -10.91 -4.52 3.96
CA GLN A 15 -9.57 -4.80 4.51
C GLN A 15 -9.68 -5.51 5.87
N SER A 16 -8.55 -5.90 6.45
CA SER A 16 -8.50 -6.45 7.81
C SER A 16 -8.84 -5.41 8.88
N HIS A 17 -9.35 -5.87 10.03
CA HIS A 17 -9.50 -5.05 11.24
C HIS A 17 -8.74 -5.65 12.43
N VAL A 18 -8.16 -4.76 13.24
CA VAL A 18 -7.52 -5.11 14.51
C VAL A 18 -7.97 -4.20 15.64
N ALA A 19 -8.23 -4.77 16.82
CA ALA A 19 -8.58 -4.02 18.01
C ALA A 19 -7.40 -3.16 18.51
N TYR A 20 -6.20 -3.73 18.60
CA TYR A 20 -4.96 -3.06 18.97
C TYR A 20 -4.04 -2.86 17.75
N GLY A 21 -3.43 -1.68 17.65
CA GLY A 21 -2.50 -1.34 16.58
C GLY A 21 -3.15 -0.76 15.32
N TYR A 22 -2.35 -0.61 14.27
CA TYR A 22 -2.74 0.02 13.00
C TYR A 22 -2.28 -0.80 11.79
N VAL A 23 -3.18 -1.66 11.29
CA VAL A 23 -3.07 -2.33 9.98
C VAL A 23 -4.44 -2.36 9.30
N GLY A 24 -4.49 -2.76 8.04
CA GLY A 24 -5.72 -2.92 7.27
C GLY A 24 -6.58 -1.66 7.25
N GLY A 25 -7.88 -1.84 7.39
CA GLY A 25 -8.85 -0.76 7.43
C GLY A 25 -8.57 0.24 8.55
N LYS A 26 -8.01 -0.19 9.69
CA LYS A 26 -7.68 0.73 10.78
C LYS A 26 -6.51 1.67 10.44
N ALA A 27 -5.60 1.24 9.57
CA ALA A 27 -4.53 2.08 9.04
C ALA A 27 -4.99 2.95 7.85
N ALA A 28 -6.01 2.53 7.11
CA ALA A 28 -6.50 3.22 5.92
C ALA A 28 -7.62 4.24 6.20
N VAL A 29 -8.61 3.89 7.02
CA VAL A 29 -9.86 4.66 7.20
C VAL A 29 -9.60 6.04 7.81
N PHE A 30 -8.77 6.13 8.85
CA PHE A 30 -8.50 7.40 9.51
C PHE A 30 -7.80 8.41 8.57
N PRO A 31 -6.75 8.02 7.80
CA PRO A 31 -6.21 8.89 6.77
C PRO A 31 -7.22 9.37 5.72
N LEU A 32 -8.06 8.46 5.20
CA LEU A 32 -9.09 8.80 4.22
C LEU A 32 -10.09 9.82 4.78
N GLN A 33 -10.56 9.61 6.01
CA GLN A 33 -11.46 10.53 6.70
C GLN A 33 -10.81 11.88 6.99
N CYS A 34 -9.53 11.91 7.39
CA CYS A 34 -8.79 13.16 7.55
C CYS A 34 -8.66 13.95 6.25
N LEU A 35 -8.73 13.28 5.10
CA LEU A 35 -8.73 13.87 3.77
C LEU A 35 -10.14 14.13 3.22
N GLY A 36 -11.19 13.99 4.05
CA GLY A 36 -12.55 14.41 3.74
C GLY A 36 -13.40 13.42 2.94
N TYR A 37 -13.01 12.14 2.93
CA TYR A 37 -13.82 11.06 2.35
C TYR A 37 -14.81 10.47 3.37
N ASP A 38 -16.01 10.15 2.90
CA ASP A 38 -16.88 9.19 3.58
C ASP A 38 -16.36 7.78 3.30
N VAL A 39 -16.13 6.98 4.35
CA VAL A 39 -15.55 5.64 4.21
C VAL A 39 -16.49 4.59 4.77
N ASP A 40 -17.05 3.77 3.89
CA ASP A 40 -17.79 2.56 4.25
C ASP A 40 -16.81 1.41 4.43
N VAL A 41 -16.90 0.72 5.56
CA VAL A 41 -15.88 -0.24 5.99
C VAL A 41 -16.48 -1.64 6.09
N ILE A 42 -15.84 -2.60 5.42
CA ILE A 42 -16.16 -4.02 5.55
C ILE A 42 -14.89 -4.75 6.00
N ASN A 43 -14.96 -5.32 7.20
CA ASN A 43 -13.83 -5.99 7.82
C ASN A 43 -13.75 -7.45 7.35
N THR A 44 -12.64 -7.83 6.72
CA THR A 44 -12.42 -9.22 6.28
C THR A 44 -12.02 -10.14 7.43
N VAL A 45 -11.41 -9.56 8.47
CA VAL A 45 -11.11 -10.23 9.76
C VAL A 45 -11.34 -9.24 10.89
N ASN A 46 -11.61 -9.75 12.08
CA ASN A 46 -11.66 -8.98 13.31
C ASN A 46 -10.74 -9.62 14.36
N PHE A 47 -9.48 -9.15 14.41
CA PHE A 47 -8.45 -9.71 15.28
C PHE A 47 -8.10 -8.80 16.46
N SER A 48 -7.46 -9.35 17.48
CA SER A 48 -6.95 -8.62 18.64
C SER A 48 -5.85 -7.63 18.26
N ASN A 49 -4.95 -8.03 17.37
CA ASN A 49 -3.79 -7.30 16.89
C ASN A 49 -3.24 -7.98 15.63
N HIS A 50 -2.28 -7.35 14.95
CA HIS A 50 -1.69 -7.92 13.74
C HIS A 50 -0.71 -9.08 14.03
N SER A 51 -0.44 -9.92 13.01
CA SER A 51 0.39 -11.13 13.12
C SER A 51 1.86 -10.84 13.50
N GLY A 52 2.32 -9.61 13.30
CA GLY A 52 3.66 -9.15 13.67
C GLY A 52 4.00 -9.34 15.15
N TYR A 53 3.01 -9.40 16.05
CA TYR A 53 3.21 -9.71 17.47
C TYR A 53 3.57 -11.18 17.75
N GLY A 54 3.35 -12.09 16.80
CA GLY A 54 3.54 -13.54 16.97
C GLY A 54 2.41 -14.24 17.75
N ARG A 55 1.58 -13.50 18.48
CA ARG A 55 0.35 -14.00 19.12
C ARG A 55 -0.79 -13.04 18.78
N PHE A 56 -1.90 -13.59 18.29
CA PHE A 56 -3.12 -12.86 17.97
C PHE A 56 -4.29 -13.84 17.93
N GLY A 57 -5.52 -13.34 17.99
CA GLY A 57 -6.72 -14.15 17.85
C GLY A 57 -7.91 -13.33 17.40
N GLY A 58 -9.02 -13.99 17.07
CA GLY A 58 -10.27 -13.35 16.65
C GLY A 58 -10.92 -14.12 15.49
N SER A 59 -11.83 -13.47 14.78
CA SER A 59 -12.64 -14.09 13.72
C SER A 59 -12.20 -13.70 12.32
N ARG A 60 -12.48 -14.57 11.36
CA ARG A 60 -12.35 -14.31 9.91
C ARG A 60 -13.76 -14.30 9.32
N ALA A 61 -14.08 -13.31 8.50
CA ALA A 61 -15.32 -13.32 7.76
C ALA A 61 -15.25 -14.40 6.67
N SER A 62 -16.27 -15.24 6.61
CA SER A 62 -16.48 -16.19 5.52
C SER A 62 -16.93 -15.47 4.25
N ALA A 63 -16.77 -16.13 3.10
CA ALA A 63 -17.27 -15.63 1.82
C ALA A 63 -18.79 -15.36 1.85
N GLN A 64 -19.54 -16.19 2.59
CA GLN A 64 -20.99 -16.03 2.76
C GLN A 64 -21.33 -14.79 3.57
N GLU A 65 -20.66 -14.54 4.70
CA GLU A 65 -20.90 -13.35 5.52
C GLU A 65 -20.57 -12.06 4.75
N LEU A 66 -19.45 -12.04 4.00
CA LEU A 66 -19.11 -10.91 3.13
C LEU A 66 -20.18 -10.67 2.06
N SER A 67 -20.58 -11.72 1.35
CA SER A 67 -21.60 -11.63 0.29
C SER A 67 -22.95 -11.14 0.83
N GLN A 68 -23.35 -11.60 2.02
CA GLN A 68 -24.58 -11.15 2.69
C GLN A 68 -24.55 -9.64 2.99
N ILE A 69 -23.42 -9.12 3.48
CA ILE A 69 -23.26 -7.68 3.72
C ILE A 69 -23.39 -6.92 2.40
N PHE A 70 -22.69 -7.36 1.35
CA PHE A 70 -22.73 -6.71 0.04
C PHE A 70 -24.16 -6.68 -0.50
N ASP A 71 -24.86 -7.80 -0.45
CA ASP A 71 -26.21 -7.92 -1.02
C ASP A 71 -27.24 -7.10 -0.24
N ILE A 72 -27.14 -7.04 1.10
CA ILE A 72 -28.01 -6.18 1.92
C ILE A 72 -27.71 -4.69 1.66
N MET A 73 -26.44 -4.31 1.55
CA MET A 73 -26.08 -2.93 1.18
C MET A 73 -26.62 -2.55 -0.20
N ASP A 74 -26.56 -3.45 -1.17
CA ASP A 74 -27.08 -3.20 -2.53
C ASP A 74 -28.62 -3.11 -2.53
N GLN A 75 -29.31 -4.02 -1.83
CA GLN A 75 -30.78 -4.01 -1.68
C GLN A 75 -31.29 -2.72 -1.01
N ASN A 76 -30.53 -2.18 -0.05
CA ASN A 76 -30.85 -0.92 0.60
C ASN A 76 -30.41 0.32 -0.19
N GLY A 77 -29.80 0.15 -1.36
CA GLY A 77 -29.30 1.24 -2.18
C GLY A 77 -28.10 2.00 -1.58
N LEU A 78 -27.31 1.33 -0.73
CA LEU A 78 -26.16 1.90 -0.03
C LEU A 78 -24.82 1.59 -0.73
N LEU A 79 -24.80 0.63 -1.65
CA LEU A 79 -23.56 0.15 -2.27
C LEU A 79 -23.18 0.95 -3.51
N TYR A 80 -23.05 2.28 -3.44
CA TYR A 80 -22.64 3.12 -4.59
C TYR A 80 -21.34 3.89 -4.34
N PRO A 81 -20.20 3.20 -4.15
CA PRO A 81 -18.93 3.88 -3.96
C PRO A 81 -18.42 4.51 -5.26
N GLU A 82 -17.79 5.67 -5.13
CA GLU A 82 -16.99 6.27 -6.20
C GLU A 82 -15.59 5.66 -6.28
N ARG A 83 -15.12 5.12 -5.15
CA ARG A 83 -13.81 4.47 -5.03
C ARG A 83 -13.89 3.17 -4.25
N LEU A 84 -13.10 2.19 -4.65
CA LEU A 84 -12.93 0.92 -3.96
C LEU A 84 -11.48 0.79 -3.51
N LEU A 85 -11.28 0.40 -2.26
CA LEU A 85 -9.98 0.02 -1.69
C LEU A 85 -10.08 -1.41 -1.17
N THR A 86 -9.29 -2.32 -1.73
CA THR A 86 -9.14 -3.67 -1.19
C THR A 86 -7.70 -3.88 -0.72
N GLY A 87 -7.55 -4.66 0.34
CA GLY A 87 -6.26 -5.05 0.90
C GLY A 87 -6.32 -6.48 1.43
N TYR A 88 -5.80 -6.75 2.63
CA TYR A 88 -5.78 -8.10 3.18
C TYR A 88 -7.16 -8.77 3.23
N VAL A 89 -7.27 -9.94 2.60
CA VAL A 89 -8.44 -10.84 2.65
C VAL A 89 -7.99 -12.24 3.11
N PRO A 90 -8.69 -12.88 4.07
CA PRO A 90 -8.28 -14.17 4.59
C PRO A 90 -8.68 -15.32 3.66
N GLY A 91 -7.76 -15.75 2.80
CA GLY A 91 -7.90 -17.00 2.03
C GLY A 91 -8.73 -16.87 0.75
N ALA A 92 -8.80 -17.97 0.02
CA ALA A 92 -9.27 -18.01 -1.37
C ALA A 92 -10.76 -17.62 -1.51
N GLU A 93 -11.67 -18.33 -0.83
CA GLU A 93 -13.11 -18.13 -0.98
C GLU A 93 -13.55 -16.68 -0.66
N ALA A 94 -13.00 -16.09 0.40
CA ALA A 94 -13.28 -14.69 0.75
C ALA A 94 -12.72 -13.73 -0.31
N THR A 95 -11.54 -14.03 -0.87
CA THR A 95 -10.94 -13.22 -1.96
C THR A 95 -11.79 -13.29 -3.24
N GLU A 96 -12.36 -14.47 -3.55
CA GLU A 96 -13.30 -14.61 -4.67
C GLU A 96 -14.56 -13.76 -4.47
N ALA A 97 -15.15 -13.77 -3.27
CA ALA A 97 -16.30 -12.92 -2.96
C ALA A 97 -16.00 -11.42 -3.14
N VAL A 98 -14.82 -10.96 -2.68
CA VAL A 98 -14.40 -9.56 -2.82
C VAL A 98 -14.14 -9.18 -4.28
N THR A 99 -13.46 -10.04 -5.05
CA THR A 99 -13.17 -9.77 -6.46
C THR A 99 -14.43 -9.85 -7.34
N ALA A 100 -15.36 -10.75 -7.02
CA ALA A 100 -16.69 -10.78 -7.64
C ALA A 100 -17.46 -9.48 -7.38
N LEU A 101 -17.44 -8.96 -6.15
CA LEU A 101 -18.02 -7.64 -5.87
C LEU A 101 -17.33 -6.55 -6.71
N ALA A 102 -16.00 -6.49 -6.73
CA ALA A 102 -15.26 -5.49 -7.51
C ALA A 102 -15.65 -5.53 -8.99
N GLN A 103 -15.84 -6.72 -9.56
CA GLN A 103 -16.35 -6.91 -10.91
C GLN A 103 -17.77 -6.33 -11.08
N ARG A 104 -18.71 -6.64 -10.16
CA ARG A 104 -20.08 -6.08 -10.19
C ARG A 104 -20.06 -4.54 -10.14
N LEU A 105 -19.25 -3.97 -9.24
CA LEU A 105 -19.12 -2.52 -9.08
C LEU A 105 -18.55 -1.85 -10.34
N ARG A 106 -17.50 -2.43 -10.94
CA ARG A 106 -16.90 -1.95 -12.20
C ARG A 106 -17.88 -2.00 -13.37
N HIS A 107 -18.68 -3.07 -13.48
CA HIS A 107 -19.70 -3.18 -14.54
C HIS A 107 -20.77 -2.10 -14.40
N ARG A 108 -21.19 -1.78 -13.17
CA ARG A 108 -22.17 -0.72 -12.91
C ARG A 108 -21.60 0.69 -13.08
N SER A 109 -20.34 0.89 -12.71
CA SER A 109 -19.66 2.18 -12.86
C SER A 109 -18.27 1.99 -13.48
N PRO A 110 -18.14 2.15 -14.81
CA PRO A 110 -16.85 2.10 -15.47
C PRO A 110 -15.84 3.13 -14.94
N LYS A 111 -16.34 4.25 -14.38
CA LYS A 111 -15.56 5.34 -13.76
C LYS A 111 -15.10 5.05 -12.33
N LEU A 112 -15.47 3.91 -11.73
CA LEU A 112 -15.02 3.54 -10.38
C LEU A 112 -13.49 3.62 -10.28
N ILE A 113 -12.95 4.33 -9.29
CA ILE A 113 -11.51 4.27 -9.05
C ILE A 113 -11.26 3.11 -8.08
N TYR A 114 -10.74 2.00 -8.59
CA TYR A 114 -10.41 0.83 -7.78
C TYR A 114 -8.90 0.76 -7.54
N LEU A 115 -8.48 0.91 -6.28
CA LEU A 115 -7.14 0.55 -5.84
C LEU A 115 -7.16 -0.84 -5.20
N LEU A 116 -6.40 -1.76 -5.80
CA LEU A 116 -6.18 -3.11 -5.30
C LEU A 116 -4.76 -3.17 -4.69
N ASP A 117 -4.69 -3.39 -3.38
CA ASP A 117 -3.45 -3.74 -2.70
C ASP A 117 -3.36 -5.28 -2.58
N PRO A 118 -2.56 -5.95 -3.43
CA PRO A 118 -2.55 -7.41 -3.52
C PRO A 118 -1.71 -8.03 -2.40
N VAL A 119 -2.17 -7.87 -1.15
CA VAL A 119 -1.44 -8.29 0.06
C VAL A 119 -1.22 -9.80 0.05
N LEU A 120 -0.07 -10.22 -0.43
CA LEU A 120 0.32 -11.62 -0.61
C LEU A 120 1.46 -12.00 0.34
N GLY A 121 2.38 -11.07 0.59
CA GLY A 121 3.56 -11.35 1.39
C GLY A 121 4.62 -10.27 1.28
N ASP A 122 5.71 -10.46 2.01
CA ASP A 122 6.82 -9.52 2.02
C ASP A 122 8.12 -10.28 2.35
N SER A 123 9.26 -9.72 1.96
CA SER A 123 10.60 -10.24 2.27
C SER A 123 10.79 -11.72 1.90
N GLY A 124 10.22 -12.13 0.77
CA GLY A 124 10.37 -13.49 0.23
C GLY A 124 9.41 -14.54 0.82
N ARG A 125 8.45 -14.15 1.65
CA ARG A 125 7.52 -15.07 2.32
C ARG A 125 6.07 -14.68 2.08
N LEU A 126 5.25 -15.63 1.65
CA LEU A 126 3.79 -15.46 1.57
C LEU A 126 3.17 -15.43 2.98
N TYR A 127 2.21 -14.54 3.18
CA TYR A 127 1.39 -14.43 4.39
C TYR A 127 0.02 -15.08 4.25
N VAL A 128 -0.39 -15.40 3.01
CA VAL A 128 -1.69 -15.98 2.65
C VAL A 128 -1.50 -17.35 2.00
N SER A 129 -2.60 -18.10 1.85
CA SER A 129 -2.56 -19.36 1.09
C SER A 129 -2.11 -19.11 -0.35
N PRO A 130 -1.24 -19.97 -0.93
CA PRO A 130 -0.89 -19.91 -2.35
C PRO A 130 -2.10 -19.86 -3.30
N ASP A 131 -3.24 -20.43 -2.89
CA ASP A 131 -4.49 -20.45 -3.66
C ASP A 131 -5.07 -19.04 -3.91
N VAL A 132 -4.64 -18.03 -3.15
CA VAL A 132 -5.07 -16.63 -3.33
C VAL A 132 -4.41 -15.98 -4.56
N VAL A 133 -3.19 -16.40 -4.91
CA VAL A 133 -2.41 -15.84 -6.03
C VAL A 133 -3.17 -15.88 -7.37
N PRO A 134 -3.73 -17.02 -7.83
CA PRO A 134 -4.47 -17.06 -9.09
C PRO A 134 -5.72 -16.17 -9.08
N ILE A 135 -6.38 -16.01 -7.93
CA ILE A 135 -7.55 -15.13 -7.79
C ILE A 135 -7.14 -13.67 -8.01
N TYR A 136 -6.05 -13.22 -7.38
CA TYR A 136 -5.56 -11.86 -7.62
C TYR A 136 -5.11 -11.66 -9.07
N LYS A 137 -4.34 -12.59 -9.66
CA LYS A 137 -3.94 -12.52 -11.08
C LYS A 137 -5.15 -12.31 -12.00
N ASN A 138 -6.24 -13.05 -11.74
CA ASN A 138 -7.49 -12.90 -12.49
C ASN A 138 -8.21 -11.57 -12.23
N ALA A 139 -8.08 -10.98 -11.04
CA ALA A 139 -8.74 -9.73 -10.68
C ALA A 139 -7.97 -8.45 -11.04
N LEU A 140 -6.67 -8.54 -11.39
CA LEU A 140 -5.81 -7.38 -11.67
C LEU A 140 -6.42 -6.43 -12.73
N HIS A 141 -7.02 -6.97 -13.78
CA HIS A 141 -7.64 -6.18 -14.86
C HIS A 141 -8.84 -5.33 -14.40
N LEU A 142 -9.39 -5.59 -13.22
CA LEU A 142 -10.49 -4.80 -12.65
C LEU A 142 -9.97 -3.50 -12.00
N ALA A 143 -8.69 -3.47 -11.61
CA ALA A 143 -8.09 -2.38 -10.85
C ALA A 143 -7.76 -1.17 -11.75
N THR A 144 -8.00 0.03 -11.23
CA THR A 144 -7.46 1.26 -11.80
C THR A 144 -6.00 1.42 -11.40
N ILE A 145 -5.68 1.10 -10.14
CA ILE A 145 -4.35 1.22 -9.53
C ILE A 145 -4.05 -0.06 -8.76
N ILE A 146 -2.81 -0.53 -8.84
CA ILE A 146 -2.29 -1.54 -7.89
C ILE A 146 -1.08 -1.00 -7.13
N THR A 147 -0.89 -1.45 -5.89
CA THR A 147 0.20 -0.99 -4.99
C THR A 147 1.09 -2.12 -4.45
N PRO A 148 1.47 -3.14 -5.25
CA PRO A 148 2.29 -4.24 -4.75
C PRO A 148 3.66 -3.77 -4.24
N ASN A 149 4.21 -4.45 -3.25
CA ASN A 149 5.65 -4.38 -2.98
C ASN A 149 6.45 -5.19 -4.02
N TRP A 150 7.79 -5.09 -4.02
CA TRP A 150 8.62 -5.80 -5.00
C TRP A 150 8.37 -7.31 -5.04
N PHE A 151 8.16 -7.96 -3.89
CA PHE A 151 8.00 -9.40 -3.80
C PHE A 151 6.66 -9.82 -4.39
N GLU A 152 5.62 -9.04 -4.13
CA GLU A 152 4.28 -9.27 -4.68
C GLU A 152 4.27 -9.09 -6.20
N VAL A 153 5.04 -8.14 -6.74
CA VAL A 153 5.27 -8.04 -8.20
C VAL A 153 5.86 -9.35 -8.73
N GLU A 154 6.93 -9.86 -8.13
CA GLU A 154 7.57 -11.11 -8.58
C GLU A 154 6.60 -12.30 -8.57
N VAL A 155 5.73 -12.39 -7.55
CA VAL A 155 4.71 -13.44 -7.43
C VAL A 155 3.60 -13.29 -8.47
N LEU A 156 3.14 -12.07 -8.73
CA LEU A 156 2.06 -11.79 -9.69
C LEU A 156 2.51 -11.96 -11.15
N THR A 157 3.78 -11.66 -11.45
CA THR A 157 4.31 -11.72 -12.82
C THR A 157 5.13 -12.98 -13.11
N ASP A 158 5.32 -13.85 -12.11
CA ASP A 158 6.22 -15.00 -12.17
C ASP A 158 7.64 -14.63 -12.67
N THR A 159 8.08 -13.39 -12.37
CA THR A 159 9.34 -12.82 -12.86
C THR A 159 10.18 -12.37 -11.67
N LYS A 160 11.32 -13.03 -11.43
CA LYS A 160 12.27 -12.59 -10.39
C LYS A 160 12.96 -11.30 -10.85
N ILE A 161 12.95 -10.25 -10.03
CA ILE A 161 13.53 -8.95 -10.35
C ILE A 161 14.97 -8.89 -9.83
N THR A 162 15.93 -9.03 -10.73
CA THR A 162 17.37 -9.04 -10.42
C THR A 162 18.16 -7.99 -11.17
N ASP A 163 17.56 -7.35 -12.17
CA ASP A 163 18.20 -6.44 -13.10
C ASP A 163 17.17 -5.56 -13.83
N ALA A 164 17.65 -4.69 -14.72
CA ALA A 164 16.82 -3.81 -15.53
C ALA A 164 15.85 -4.57 -16.45
N VAL A 165 16.29 -5.69 -17.04
CA VAL A 165 15.51 -6.46 -18.01
C VAL A 165 14.31 -7.09 -17.32
N SER A 166 14.54 -7.76 -16.19
CA SER A 166 13.49 -8.39 -15.38
C SER A 166 12.51 -7.36 -14.79
N LEU A 167 12.99 -6.20 -14.34
CA LEU A 167 12.12 -5.12 -13.85
C LEU A 167 11.18 -4.59 -14.94
N ARG A 168 11.71 -4.36 -16.15
CA ARG A 168 10.91 -3.94 -17.32
C ARG A 168 9.92 -5.02 -17.73
N GLN A 169 10.36 -6.28 -17.78
CA GLN A 169 9.51 -7.42 -18.12
C GLN A 169 8.33 -7.54 -17.14
N ALA A 170 8.60 -7.49 -15.83
CA ALA A 170 7.54 -7.55 -14.82
C ALA A 170 6.54 -6.38 -14.98
N THR A 171 7.05 -5.17 -15.20
CA THR A 171 6.21 -3.97 -15.44
C THR A 171 5.38 -4.12 -16.72
N GLN A 172 5.94 -4.70 -17.79
CA GLN A 172 5.22 -5.00 -19.03
C GLN A 172 4.14 -6.06 -18.83
N VAL A 173 4.39 -7.12 -18.07
CA VAL A 173 3.38 -8.16 -17.77
C VAL A 173 2.17 -7.54 -17.06
N LEU A 174 2.39 -6.69 -16.05
CA LEU A 174 1.30 -6.00 -15.34
C LEU A 174 0.45 -5.13 -16.27
N HIS A 175 1.09 -4.38 -17.17
CA HIS A 175 0.38 -3.49 -18.07
C HIS A 175 -0.23 -4.18 -19.30
N GLN A 176 0.45 -5.16 -19.90
CA GLN A 176 0.10 -5.74 -21.20
C GLN A 176 -0.68 -7.04 -21.06
N THR A 177 -0.33 -7.88 -20.09
CA THR A 177 -1.04 -9.14 -19.85
C THR A 177 -2.23 -8.92 -18.93
N TYR A 178 -2.01 -8.23 -17.81
CA TYR A 178 -3.05 -7.99 -16.81
C TYR A 178 -3.82 -6.69 -17.01
N HIS A 179 -3.49 -5.88 -18.02
CA HIS A 179 -4.21 -4.67 -18.41
C HIS A 179 -4.36 -3.63 -17.28
N VAL A 180 -3.45 -3.60 -16.32
CA VAL A 180 -3.50 -2.65 -15.21
C VAL A 180 -3.07 -1.27 -15.71
N PRO A 181 -3.90 -0.21 -15.58
CA PRO A 181 -3.53 1.12 -16.07
C PRO A 181 -2.39 1.77 -15.28
N HIS A 182 -2.45 1.66 -13.95
CA HIS A 182 -1.51 2.30 -13.03
C HIS A 182 -0.90 1.27 -12.07
N VAL A 183 0.42 1.14 -12.09
CA VAL A 183 1.17 0.23 -11.24
C VAL A 183 2.08 1.05 -10.33
N VAL A 184 2.02 0.80 -9.03
CA VAL A 184 2.93 1.40 -8.05
C VAL A 184 3.67 0.29 -7.33
N ILE A 185 4.95 0.12 -7.64
CA ILE A 185 5.85 -0.71 -6.83
C ILE A 185 6.18 0.11 -5.59
N SER A 186 5.48 -0.15 -4.49
CA SER A 186 5.49 0.68 -3.28
C SER A 186 6.88 0.78 -2.64
N SER A 187 7.64 -0.31 -2.73
CA SER A 187 9.05 -0.36 -2.32
C SER A 187 9.81 -1.44 -3.08
N ILE A 188 11.07 -1.16 -3.40
CA ILE A 188 12.08 -2.10 -3.89
C ILE A 188 13.45 -1.72 -3.28
N PRO A 189 14.29 -2.67 -2.82
CA PRO A 189 15.58 -2.32 -2.23
C PRO A 189 16.51 -1.73 -3.28
N LEU A 190 17.17 -0.63 -2.95
CA LEU A 190 18.08 0.08 -3.84
C LEU A 190 19.43 -0.64 -3.94
N LYS A 191 19.43 -1.83 -4.56
CA LYS A 191 20.66 -2.58 -4.86
C LYS A 191 21.50 -1.82 -5.89
N SER A 192 22.78 -2.19 -6.01
CA SER A 192 23.73 -1.56 -6.95
C SER A 192 23.17 -1.47 -8.37
N TRP A 193 22.66 -2.57 -8.92
CA TRP A 193 22.11 -2.59 -10.28
C TRP A 193 20.95 -1.60 -10.48
N LEU A 194 20.13 -1.38 -9.45
CA LEU A 194 18.99 -0.46 -9.55
C LEU A 194 19.46 0.98 -9.45
N LEU A 195 20.45 1.25 -8.57
CA LEU A 195 21.10 2.56 -8.48
C LEU A 195 21.78 2.93 -9.81
N ASP A 196 22.50 1.99 -10.43
CA ASP A 196 23.18 2.19 -11.71
C ASP A 196 22.19 2.46 -12.86
N LEU A 197 20.97 1.92 -12.77
CA LEU A 197 19.91 2.13 -13.76
C LEU A 197 19.19 3.48 -13.56
N LEU A 198 19.13 3.99 -12.32
CA LEU A 198 18.45 5.26 -12.02
C LEU A 198 19.25 6.44 -12.61
N PRO A 199 18.57 7.42 -13.23
CA PRO A 199 19.16 8.71 -13.59
C PRO A 199 19.82 9.40 -12.39
N ALA A 200 20.90 10.14 -12.62
CA ALA A 200 21.66 10.79 -11.56
C ALA A 200 20.83 11.74 -10.68
N HIS A 201 19.78 12.38 -11.22
CA HIS A 201 18.89 13.25 -10.45
C HIS A 201 17.97 12.49 -9.48
N LEU A 202 17.79 11.18 -9.67
CA LEU A 202 17.02 10.29 -8.81
C LEU A 202 17.89 9.60 -7.75
N HIS A 203 19.21 9.80 -7.77
CA HIS A 203 20.11 9.22 -6.77
C HIS A 203 19.88 9.87 -5.40
N PRO A 204 19.95 9.10 -4.30
CA PRO A 204 19.89 9.67 -2.96
C PRO A 204 21.00 10.70 -2.74
N ALA A 205 20.68 11.85 -2.16
CA ALA A 205 21.63 12.95 -1.92
C ALA A 205 22.84 12.56 -1.05
N SER A 206 22.72 11.47 -0.26
CA SER A 206 23.75 10.96 0.67
C SER A 206 24.29 9.59 0.25
N ALA A 207 24.55 9.36 -1.04
CA ALA A 207 25.10 8.10 -1.57
C ALA A 207 26.51 7.69 -1.02
N SER A 208 27.01 8.34 0.03
CA SER A 208 28.25 8.00 0.74
C SER A 208 28.07 6.98 1.88
N ALA A 209 26.87 6.51 2.18
CA ALA A 209 26.61 5.42 3.13
C ALA A 209 25.84 4.31 2.41
N SER A 210 26.20 3.05 2.69
CA SER A 210 25.81 1.84 1.95
C SER A 210 24.44 1.87 1.26
N THR A 211 24.41 1.51 -0.03
CA THR A 211 23.19 1.40 -0.86
C THR A 211 22.11 0.50 -0.27
N SER A 212 22.48 -0.41 0.64
CA SER A 212 21.57 -1.31 1.39
C SER A 212 20.56 -0.60 2.30
N GLU A 213 20.69 0.71 2.54
CA GLU A 213 19.82 1.46 3.46
C GLU A 213 18.76 2.30 2.75
N HIS A 214 18.59 2.18 1.43
CA HIS A 214 17.59 2.94 0.68
C HIS A 214 16.60 2.01 -0.03
N LEU A 215 15.38 2.53 -0.21
CA LEU A 215 14.34 1.92 -1.01
C LEU A 215 13.97 2.88 -2.15
N ALA A 216 13.48 2.34 -3.26
CA ALA A 216 12.84 3.11 -4.32
C ALA A 216 11.33 2.80 -4.36
N CYS A 217 10.53 3.82 -4.66
CA CYS A 217 9.13 3.66 -5.08
C CYS A 217 9.05 3.99 -6.57
N ILE A 218 8.41 3.13 -7.35
CA ILE A 218 8.29 3.26 -8.80
C ILE A 218 6.81 3.31 -9.18
N ALA A 219 6.40 4.33 -9.92
CA ALA A 219 5.04 4.48 -10.42
C ALA A 219 5.05 4.46 -11.95
N SER A 220 4.28 3.56 -12.55
CA SER A 220 4.15 3.40 -13.99
C SER A 220 2.69 3.56 -14.41
N SER A 221 2.45 4.39 -15.42
CA SER A 221 1.12 4.61 -16.00
C SER A 221 1.13 4.31 -17.49
N ARG A 222 0.21 3.47 -17.95
CA ARG A 222 0.03 3.15 -19.36
C ARG A 222 -1.13 3.93 -19.97
N GLN A 223 -0.85 4.60 -21.08
CA GLN A 223 -1.85 5.25 -21.93
C GLN A 223 -1.67 4.76 -23.37
N GLY A 224 -2.63 3.97 -23.86
CA GLY A 224 -2.53 3.32 -25.16
C GLY A 224 -1.33 2.36 -25.23
N SER A 225 -0.40 2.61 -26.15
CA SER A 225 0.84 1.83 -26.32
C SER A 225 2.03 2.34 -25.51
N SER A 226 1.96 3.57 -24.98
CA SER A 226 3.07 4.19 -24.23
C SER A 226 2.89 4.03 -22.73
N SER A 227 4.00 3.89 -22.01
CA SER A 227 4.02 3.83 -20.54
C SER A 227 5.03 4.84 -19.99
N THR A 228 4.56 5.71 -19.10
CA THR A 228 5.40 6.67 -18.39
C THR A 228 5.81 6.11 -17.05
N VAL A 229 7.07 6.32 -16.64
CA VAL A 229 7.63 5.80 -15.40
C VAL A 229 8.20 6.95 -14.59
N TYR A 230 7.86 6.98 -13.32
CA TYR A 230 8.38 7.94 -12.35
C TYR A 230 8.91 7.17 -11.14
N ALA A 231 9.95 7.70 -10.51
CA ALA A 231 10.53 7.09 -9.33
C ALA A 231 10.90 8.14 -8.28
N THR A 232 11.10 7.67 -7.05
CA THR A 232 11.77 8.42 -5.99
C THR A 232 12.46 7.43 -5.06
N CYS A 233 13.51 7.89 -4.37
CA CYS A 233 14.23 7.12 -3.37
C CYS A 233 14.02 7.71 -1.98
N PHE A 234 14.03 6.85 -0.97
CA PHE A 234 13.90 7.24 0.43
C PHE A 234 14.70 6.31 1.33
N PRO A 235 15.17 6.80 2.49
CA PRO A 235 15.93 5.98 3.42
C PRO A 235 15.00 4.94 4.08
N CYS A 236 15.51 3.72 4.16
CA CYS A 236 14.92 2.62 4.92
C CYS A 236 15.16 2.87 6.41
N LEU A 237 14.09 2.97 7.19
CA LEU A 237 14.21 3.13 8.63
C LEU A 237 14.46 1.76 9.29
N PRO A 238 15.36 1.68 10.28
CA PRO A 238 15.70 0.41 10.89
C PRO A 238 14.52 -0.14 11.69
N GLY A 239 14.16 -1.38 11.40
CA GLY A 239 13.10 -2.11 12.07
C GLY A 239 11.97 -2.53 11.12
N TYR A 240 11.05 -3.32 11.65
CA TYR A 240 9.87 -3.77 10.94
C TYR A 240 8.64 -3.02 11.46
N PHE A 241 7.91 -2.40 10.54
CA PHE A 241 6.67 -1.67 10.78
C PHE A 241 5.53 -2.39 10.07
N SER A 242 4.38 -2.53 10.73
CA SER A 242 3.18 -3.12 10.13
C SER A 242 2.19 -2.03 9.73
N GLY A 243 1.38 -2.29 8.70
CA GLY A 243 0.35 -1.35 8.23
C GLY A 243 0.85 -0.24 7.30
N VAL A 244 2.14 -0.27 6.92
CA VAL A 244 2.74 0.75 6.05
C VAL A 244 2.12 0.72 4.65
N GLY A 245 1.96 -0.47 4.08
CA GLY A 245 1.28 -0.66 2.79
C GLY A 245 -0.17 -0.16 2.84
N ASP A 246 -0.91 -0.52 3.89
CA ASP A 246 -2.31 -0.09 4.06
C ASP A 246 -2.45 1.45 4.10
N LEU A 247 -1.58 2.13 4.88
CA LEU A 247 -1.52 3.60 4.93
C LEU A 247 -1.15 4.19 3.57
N PHE A 248 -0.13 3.65 2.92
CA PHE A 248 0.35 4.11 1.63
C PHE A 248 -0.74 3.99 0.56
N SER A 249 -1.38 2.83 0.45
CA SER A 249 -2.48 2.53 -0.48
C SER A 249 -3.66 3.48 -0.26
N ALA A 250 -4.03 3.75 0.98
CA ALA A 250 -5.07 4.73 1.32
C ALA A 250 -4.71 6.15 0.84
N LEU A 251 -3.48 6.59 1.07
CA LEU A 251 -3.01 7.92 0.64
C LEU A 251 -2.89 8.04 -0.88
N VAL A 252 -2.44 6.99 -1.58
CA VAL A 252 -2.44 6.95 -3.05
C VAL A 252 -3.87 7.09 -3.56
N LEU A 253 -4.81 6.30 -3.04
CA LEU A 253 -6.21 6.37 -3.46
C LEU A 253 -6.82 7.75 -3.20
N ALA A 254 -6.57 8.36 -2.04
CA ALA A 254 -7.11 9.68 -1.70
C ALA A 254 -6.56 10.80 -2.58
N HIS A 255 -5.29 10.75 -2.95
CA HIS A 255 -4.66 11.80 -3.74
C HIS A 255 -4.78 11.60 -5.26
N PHE A 256 -5.19 10.42 -5.71
CA PHE A 256 -5.38 10.14 -7.12
C PHE A 256 -6.65 10.78 -7.68
N THR A 257 -6.53 11.47 -8.80
CA THR A 257 -7.65 12.12 -9.52
C THR A 257 -7.53 11.87 -11.01
N ASP A 258 -8.65 11.68 -11.71
CA ASP A 258 -8.65 11.56 -13.17
C ASP A 258 -8.46 12.91 -13.88
N GLU A 259 -8.33 14.01 -13.14
CA GLU A 259 -8.13 15.35 -13.67
C GLU A 259 -6.73 15.54 -14.28
N PRO A 260 -6.60 16.34 -15.36
CA PRO A 260 -5.31 16.72 -15.92
C PRO A 260 -4.42 17.39 -14.86
N THR A 261 -3.13 17.09 -14.92
CA THR A 261 -2.13 17.69 -14.02
C THR A 261 -1.30 18.75 -14.74
N THR A 262 -0.52 19.53 -13.99
CA THR A 262 0.43 20.50 -14.53
C THR A 262 1.52 19.82 -15.36
N GLU A 263 2.18 20.59 -16.22
CA GLU A 263 3.28 20.11 -17.06
C GLU A 263 4.38 19.42 -16.22
N GLY A 264 4.77 18.19 -16.61
CA GLY A 264 5.82 17.41 -15.94
C GLY A 264 5.37 16.47 -14.82
N GLU A 265 4.07 16.31 -14.58
CA GLU A 265 3.53 15.28 -13.67
C GLU A 265 2.42 14.46 -14.33
N THR A 266 2.08 13.33 -13.70
CA THR A 266 0.86 12.57 -13.97
C THR A 266 0.02 12.55 -12.70
N SER A 267 -1.28 12.25 -12.82
CA SER A 267 -2.14 12.05 -11.64
C SER A 267 -1.58 11.01 -10.68
N LEU A 268 -1.00 9.93 -11.22
CA LEU A 268 -0.36 8.89 -10.42
C LEU A 268 0.90 9.41 -9.72
N SER A 269 1.83 10.05 -10.44
CA SER A 269 3.08 10.51 -9.84
C SER A 269 2.85 11.56 -8.75
N ARG A 270 1.87 12.45 -8.93
CA ARG A 270 1.45 13.41 -7.89
C ARG A 270 0.86 12.70 -6.67
N ALA A 271 -0.06 11.75 -6.88
CA ALA A 271 -0.68 11.00 -5.78
C ALA A 271 0.35 10.17 -4.98
N VAL A 272 1.26 9.49 -5.69
CA VAL A 272 2.32 8.71 -5.08
C VAL A 272 3.34 9.61 -4.37
N SER A 273 3.63 10.81 -4.88
CA SER A 273 4.51 11.78 -4.20
C SER A 273 3.93 12.20 -2.84
N GLN A 274 2.63 12.47 -2.78
CA GLN A 274 1.94 12.76 -1.53
C GLN A 274 1.97 11.55 -0.59
N ALA A 275 1.65 10.36 -1.11
CA ALA A 275 1.59 9.14 -0.32
C ALA A 275 2.95 8.74 0.27
N VAL A 276 4.02 8.71 -0.53
CA VAL A 276 5.36 8.34 -0.06
C VAL A 276 5.92 9.35 0.93
N SER A 277 5.71 10.66 0.70
CA SER A 277 6.17 11.72 1.62
C SER A 277 5.50 11.59 2.99
N LYS A 278 4.17 11.48 3.01
CA LYS A 278 3.39 11.38 4.25
C LYS A 278 3.61 10.05 4.96
N THR A 279 3.73 8.95 4.22
CA THR A 279 4.05 7.63 4.79
C THR A 279 5.45 7.66 5.42
N HIS A 280 6.45 8.20 4.73
CA HIS A 280 7.80 8.29 5.27
C HIS A 280 7.86 9.17 6.52
N ALA A 281 7.22 10.34 6.50
CA ALA A 281 7.12 11.21 7.67
C ALA A 281 6.40 10.54 8.86
N MET A 282 5.34 9.76 8.60
CA MET A 282 4.66 8.96 9.63
C MET A 282 5.59 7.89 10.22
N LEU A 283 6.41 7.25 9.40
CA LEU A 283 7.39 6.27 9.87
C LEU A 283 8.52 6.93 10.67
N VAL A 284 8.99 8.11 10.28
CA VAL A 284 9.97 8.88 11.06
C VAL A 284 9.41 9.22 12.44
N LEU A 285 8.19 9.78 12.50
CA LEU A 285 7.49 10.07 13.76
C LEU A 285 7.34 8.82 14.64
N THR A 286 7.02 7.68 14.01
CA THR A 286 6.88 6.41 14.71
C THR A 286 8.22 5.90 15.22
N HIS A 287 9.27 6.00 14.41
CA HIS A 287 10.62 5.58 14.74
C HIS A 287 11.20 6.40 15.91
N GLU A 288 11.08 7.72 15.86
CA GLU A 288 11.53 8.63 16.94
C GLU A 288 10.81 8.33 18.25
N ALA A 289 9.48 8.15 18.19
CA ALA A 289 8.70 7.81 19.36
C ALA A 289 9.07 6.43 19.93
N ALA A 290 9.42 5.46 19.08
CA ALA A 290 9.90 4.14 19.51
C ALA A 290 11.32 4.21 20.11
N ALA A 291 12.20 5.05 19.55
CA ALA A 291 13.56 5.25 20.03
C ALA A 291 13.59 5.94 21.41
N ALA A 292 12.59 6.75 21.71
CA ALA A 292 12.43 7.41 23.01
C ALA A 292 11.88 6.49 24.12
N LEU A 293 11.49 5.25 23.81
CA LEU A 293 10.99 4.31 24.81
C LEU A 293 12.11 3.80 25.74
N PRO A 294 11.77 3.34 26.96
CA PRO A 294 12.69 2.61 27.81
C PRO A 294 13.39 1.46 27.08
N GLU A 295 14.64 1.17 27.46
CA GLU A 295 15.49 0.20 26.76
C GLU A 295 14.86 -1.20 26.65
N ASP A 296 14.12 -1.62 27.69
CA ASP A 296 13.43 -2.90 27.74
C ASP A 296 12.16 -2.98 26.85
N GLU A 297 11.77 -1.86 26.23
CA GLU A 297 10.71 -1.76 25.22
C GLU A 297 11.23 -1.61 23.79
N ARG A 298 12.51 -1.25 23.62
CA ARG A 298 13.14 -1.02 22.29
C ARG A 298 14.30 -1.98 22.00
N THR A 299 14.25 -3.19 22.56
CA THR A 299 15.22 -4.25 22.28
C THR A 299 15.38 -4.49 20.78
N VAL A 300 16.59 -4.82 20.31
CA VAL A 300 16.83 -5.20 18.91
C VAL A 300 16.09 -6.50 18.54
N THR A 301 15.87 -6.70 17.24
CA THR A 301 15.30 -7.95 16.74
C THR A 301 16.31 -9.08 16.94
N ASP A 302 15.87 -10.17 17.58
CA ASP A 302 16.65 -11.40 17.75
C ASP A 302 15.66 -12.56 17.70
N GLU A 303 15.61 -13.27 16.57
CA GLU A 303 14.59 -14.29 16.31
C GLU A 303 14.67 -15.46 17.30
N GLU A 304 15.88 -15.88 17.67
CA GLU A 304 16.09 -17.00 18.61
C GLU A 304 15.61 -16.62 20.01
N LEU A 305 16.03 -15.45 20.49
CA LEU A 305 15.61 -14.95 21.80
C LEU A 305 14.12 -14.56 21.81
N ASP A 306 13.56 -14.08 20.71
CA ASP A 306 12.13 -13.77 20.61
C ASP A 306 11.24 -15.04 20.68
N VAL A 307 11.75 -16.19 20.22
CA VAL A 307 11.08 -17.48 20.41
C VAL A 307 11.11 -17.91 21.88
N ARG A 308 12.27 -17.75 22.53
CA ARG A 308 12.46 -18.11 23.95
C ARG A 308 11.73 -17.16 24.91
N GLU A 309 11.67 -15.88 24.58
CA GLU A 309 11.06 -14.81 25.36
C GLU A 309 10.08 -13.97 24.52
N PRO A 310 8.86 -14.48 24.22
CA PRO A 310 7.92 -13.84 23.30
C PRO A 310 7.50 -12.42 23.69
N ILE A 311 7.62 -12.06 24.96
CA ILE A 311 7.32 -10.72 25.46
C ILE A 311 8.24 -9.66 24.85
N ARG A 312 9.51 -9.99 24.52
CA ARG A 312 10.45 -9.05 23.88
C ARG A 312 9.90 -8.55 22.55
N LYS A 313 9.46 -9.47 21.70
CA LYS A 313 8.79 -9.17 20.43
C LYS A 313 7.52 -8.35 20.63
N ILE A 314 6.68 -8.71 21.60
CA ILE A 314 5.43 -7.97 21.87
C ILE A 314 5.70 -6.52 22.27
N ARG A 315 6.65 -6.27 23.19
CA ARG A 315 7.01 -4.91 23.62
C ARG A 315 7.57 -4.08 22.46
N ARG A 316 8.47 -4.69 21.67
CA ARG A 316 9.05 -4.05 20.49
C ARG A 316 8.01 -3.71 19.43
N MET A 317 7.08 -4.63 19.14
CA MET A 317 6.00 -4.36 18.17
C MET A 317 5.05 -3.28 18.66
N ARG A 318 4.72 -3.28 19.96
CA ARG A 318 3.91 -2.24 20.59
C ARG A 318 4.51 -0.84 20.40
N GLY A 319 5.82 -0.70 20.58
CA GLY A 319 6.52 0.57 20.37
C GLY A 319 6.55 1.05 18.92
N ARG A 320 6.36 0.14 17.96
CA ARG A 320 6.46 0.38 16.50
C ARG A 320 5.10 0.49 15.80
N GLU A 321 4.00 0.51 16.55
CA GLU A 321 2.69 0.83 16.00
C GLU A 321 2.68 2.24 15.39
N LEU A 322 2.11 2.37 14.20
CA LEU A 322 2.07 3.66 13.49
C LEU A 322 1.43 4.75 14.35
N ARG A 323 2.07 5.92 14.42
CA ARG A 323 1.60 7.07 15.19
C ARG A 323 0.51 7.85 14.45
N LEU A 324 -0.51 7.17 13.89
CA LEU A 324 -1.49 7.77 12.98
C LEU A 324 -2.22 8.97 13.59
N ILE A 325 -2.65 8.86 14.85
CA ILE A 325 -3.41 9.93 15.52
C ILE A 325 -2.49 11.13 15.81
N GLN A 326 -1.27 10.86 16.29
CA GLN A 326 -0.28 11.91 16.58
C GLN A 326 0.19 12.60 15.29
N GLY A 327 0.29 11.86 14.19
CA GLY A 327 0.66 12.35 12.86
C GLY A 327 -0.53 12.80 12.01
N GLN A 328 -1.69 13.10 12.58
CA GLN A 328 -2.86 13.54 11.80
C GLN A 328 -2.59 14.80 10.96
N ASP A 329 -1.71 15.69 11.42
CA ASP A 329 -1.35 16.91 10.71
C ASP A 329 -0.40 16.65 9.52
N ILE A 330 0.38 15.57 9.57
CA ILE A 330 1.12 15.03 8.40
C ILE A 330 0.11 14.58 7.34
N ILE A 331 -0.92 13.85 7.75
CA ILE A 331 -1.97 13.36 6.84
C ILE A 331 -2.72 14.53 6.20
N ARG A 332 -3.15 15.52 6.99
CA ARG A 332 -3.86 16.72 6.50
C ARG A 332 -2.98 17.66 5.69
N GLY A 333 -1.65 17.52 5.76
CA GLY A 333 -0.70 18.42 5.12
C GLY A 333 -0.57 19.78 5.80
N THR A 334 -0.95 19.86 7.09
CA THR A 334 -0.80 21.07 7.92
C THR A 334 0.55 21.11 8.64
N GLN A 335 1.22 19.97 8.80
CA GLN A 335 2.58 19.88 9.30
C GLN A 335 3.59 19.88 8.13
N PRO A 336 4.65 20.72 8.16
CA PRO A 336 5.74 20.63 7.19
C PRO A 336 6.45 19.28 7.26
N ILE A 337 6.68 18.68 6.10
CA ILE A 337 7.41 17.41 5.94
C ILE A 337 8.40 17.51 4.77
N GLU A 338 9.39 16.63 4.74
CA GLU A 338 10.24 16.45 3.55
C GLU A 338 9.38 15.92 2.39
N PHE A 339 9.17 16.74 1.37
CA PHE A 339 8.38 16.34 0.21
C PHE A 339 9.25 15.59 -0.80
N ARG A 340 8.93 14.31 -1.00
CA ARG A 340 9.60 13.41 -1.93
C ARG A 340 8.82 13.33 -3.24
N ARG A 341 9.12 14.27 -4.14
CA ARG A 341 8.52 14.31 -5.46
C ARG A 341 9.00 13.11 -6.29
N LEU A 342 8.06 12.40 -6.90
CA LEU A 342 8.36 11.43 -7.95
C LEU A 342 8.79 12.18 -9.20
N GLN A 343 9.95 11.82 -9.74
CA GLN A 343 10.52 12.44 -10.94
C GLN A 343 10.51 11.45 -12.09
N ALA A 344 10.42 11.95 -13.31
CA ALA A 344 10.38 11.12 -14.50
C ALA A 344 11.66 10.27 -14.63
N TRP A 345 11.47 9.04 -15.07
CA TRP A 345 12.53 8.09 -15.41
C TRP A 345 12.43 7.76 -16.90
N ASP A 346 12.82 8.72 -17.73
CA ASP A 346 12.64 8.66 -19.18
C ASP A 346 13.44 7.52 -19.83
N THR A 347 14.58 7.16 -19.23
CA THR A 347 15.45 6.08 -19.71
C THR A 347 15.04 4.68 -19.24
N PHE A 348 13.91 4.54 -18.52
CA PHE A 348 13.50 3.25 -17.94
C PHE A 348 13.35 2.15 -19.00
N TRP A 349 12.94 2.51 -20.22
CA TRP A 349 12.70 1.57 -21.31
C TRP A 349 13.89 1.41 -22.28
N ASP A 350 14.99 2.15 -22.09
CA ASP A 350 16.14 2.17 -23.01
C ASP A 350 16.91 0.85 -23.01
N ALA A 351 17.03 0.20 -24.16
CA ALA A 351 17.59 -1.16 -24.30
C ALA A 351 19.04 -1.31 -23.82
#